data_AF-A0A5K1AAX7-F1
#
_entry.id   AF-A0A5K1AAX7-F1
#
_cell.length_a   1.000
_cell.length_b   1.000
_cell.length_c   1.000
_cell.angle_alpha   90.00
_cell.angle_beta   90.00
_cell.angle_gamma   90.00
#
_symmetry.space_group_name_H-M   'P 1'
#
loop_
_entity.id
_entity.type
_entity.pdbx_description
1 polymer ?
#
loop_
_entity_poly.entity_id
_entity_poly.type
_entity_poly.pdbx_seq_one_letter_code
_entity_poly.pdbx_strand_id
1 'polypeptide(L)'
;YENLILVAGGIGISPFIAVLKDIMHRAQEEKDCLPKKILLVWSVKRSEELSLLSDINTTFIRAFYLKVSDIEIQAYVTQESGNLL
;
A
#
# COMPACT_ATOMS: atom_id res chain seq x y z
N TYR A 1 5.57 -15.07 -4.48
CA TYR A 1 6.27 -15.12 -3.18
C TYR A 1 5.24 -15.21 -2.08
N GLU A 2 5.52 -15.95 -1.00
CA GLU A 2 4.59 -16.04 0.13
C GLU A 2 4.52 -14.72 0.93
N ASN A 3 5.66 -14.03 1.08
CA ASN A 3 5.74 -12.73 1.74
C ASN A 3 6.23 -11.68 0.73
N LEU A 4 5.57 -10.54 0.68
CA LEU A 4 5.87 -9.44 -0.24
C LEU A 4 6.16 -8.17 0.55
N ILE A 5 7.32 -7.55 0.32
CA ILE A 5 7.65 -6.22 0.87
C ILE A 5 7.72 -5.24 -0.30
N LEU A 6 6.88 -4.21 -0.26
CA LEU A 6 6.79 -3.15 -1.26
C LEU A 6 7.33 -1.87 -0.62
N VAL A 7 8.38 -1.27 -1.20
CA VAL A 7 9.01 -0.06 -0.65
C VAL A 7 8.94 1.07 -1.68
N ALA A 8 8.23 2.14 -1.35
CA ALA A 8 8.05 3.30 -2.23
C ALA A 8 8.44 4.62 -1.56
N GLY A 9 8.86 5.58 -2.38
CA GLY A 9 9.05 6.97 -1.98
C GLY A 9 8.24 7.94 -2.84
N GLY A 10 7.55 8.91 -2.21
CA GLY A 10 6.73 9.92 -2.88
C GLY A 10 5.69 9.28 -3.82
N ILE A 11 5.59 9.80 -5.05
CA ILE A 11 4.70 9.28 -6.10
C ILE A 11 5.03 7.85 -6.55
N GLY A 12 6.18 7.28 -6.13
CA GLY A 12 6.55 5.89 -6.40
C GLY A 12 5.60 4.86 -5.78
N ILE A 13 4.63 5.28 -4.96
CA ILE A 13 3.55 4.41 -4.46
C ILE A 13 2.56 3.99 -5.54
N SER A 14 2.35 4.80 -6.58
CA SER A 14 1.36 4.53 -7.64
C SER A 14 1.49 3.15 -8.30
N PRO A 15 2.69 2.68 -8.73
CA PRO A 15 2.82 1.32 -9.26
C PRO A 15 2.47 0.23 -8.24
N PHE A 16 2.75 0.42 -6.95
CA PHE A 16 2.37 -0.57 -5.93
C PHE A 16 0.88 -0.58 -5.64
N ILE A 17 0.18 0.55 -5.74
CA ILE A 17 -1.30 0.55 -5.69
C ILE A 17 -1.87 -0.29 -6.84
N ALA A 18 -1.30 -0.19 -8.05
CA ALA A 18 -1.71 -1.01 -9.19
C ALA A 18 -1.43 -2.51 -8.97
N VAL A 19 -0.26 -2.86 -8.42
CA VAL A 19 0.07 -4.24 -8.05
C VAL A 19 -0.90 -4.79 -7.00
N LEU A 20 -1.22 -4.02 -5.95
CA LEU A 20 -2.19 -4.43 -4.94
C LEU A 20 -3.59 -4.63 -5.53
N LYS A 21 -4.02 -3.79 -6.48
CA LYS A 21 -5.27 -3.98 -7.24
C LYS A 21 -5.27 -5.29 -8.03
N ASP A 22 -4.18 -5.63 -8.70
CA ASP A 22 -4.06 -6.89 -9.45
C ASP A 22 -4.08 -8.11 -8.53
N ILE A 23 -3.35 -8.08 -7.41
CA ILE A 23 -3.35 -9.16 -6.41
C ILE A 23 -4.76 -9.39 -5.87
N MET A 24 -5.49 -8.33 -5.57
CA MET A 24 -6.87 -8.43 -5.10
C MET A 24 -7.82 -9.00 -6.13
N HIS A 25 -7.69 -8.55 -7.38
CA HIS A 25 -8.52 -9.08 -8.47
C HIS A 25 -8.32 -10.59 -8.61
N ARG A 26 -7.08 -11.06 -8.55
CA ARG A 26 -6.75 -12.50 -8.55
C ARG A 26 -7.29 -13.22 -7.31
N ALA A 27 -7.25 -12.58 -6.14
CA ALA A 27 -7.83 -13.13 -4.91
C ALA A 27 -9.35 -13.26 -4.98
N GLN A 28 -10.02 -12.32 -5.66
CA GLN A 28 -11.45 -12.39 -5.89
C GLN A 28 -11.83 -13.56 -6.80
N GLU A 29 -11.01 -13.85 -7.81
CA GLU A 29 -11.15 -14.95 -8.76
C GLU A 29 -10.67 -16.32 -8.21
N GLU A 30 -10.33 -16.41 -6.91
CA GLU A 30 -9.84 -17.64 -6.26
C GLU A 30 -8.64 -18.27 -6.97
N LYS A 31 -7.80 -17.42 -7.59
CA LYS A 31 -6.57 -17.87 -8.26
C LYS A 31 -5.52 -18.29 -7.23
N ASP A 32 -4.78 -19.35 -7.57
CA ASP A 32 -3.65 -19.82 -6.78
C ASP A 32 -2.49 -18.82 -6.73
N CYS A 33 -1.56 -19.05 -5.80
CA CYS A 33 -0.29 -18.31 -5.65
C CYS A 33 -0.40 -16.85 -5.16
N LEU A 34 -1.41 -16.54 -4.34
CA LEU A 34 -1.50 -15.24 -3.65
C LEU A 34 -0.44 -15.12 -2.54
N PRO A 35 0.11 -13.91 -2.30
CA PRO A 35 0.91 -13.66 -1.10
C PRO A 35 0.08 -13.90 0.16
N LYS A 36 0.69 -14.54 1.16
CA LYS A 36 0.12 -14.70 2.51
C LYS A 36 0.27 -13.41 3.32
N LYS A 37 1.38 -12.69 3.12
CA LYS A 37 1.69 -11.43 3.80
C LYS A 37 2.17 -10.37 2.84
N ILE A 38 1.69 -9.14 3.02
CA ILE A 38 2.16 -7.98 2.28
C ILE A 38 2.50 -6.86 3.26
N LEU A 39 3.70 -6.29 3.14
CA LEU A 39 4.09 -5.07 3.85
C LEU A 39 4.35 -3.97 2.82
N LEU A 40 3.59 -2.88 2.89
CA LEU A 40 3.85 -1.67 2.12
C LEU A 40 4.54 -0.64 3.02
N VAL A 41 5.81 -0.38 2.77
CA VAL A 41 6.57 0.72 3.37
C VAL A 41 6.55 1.90 2.40
N TRP A 42 6.04 3.03 2.84
CA TRP A 42 5.95 4.23 2.02
C TRP A 42 6.53 5.45 2.73
N SER A 43 7.49 6.11 2.09
CA SER A 43 8.07 7.36 2.60
C SER A 43 7.57 8.56 1.80
N VAL A 44 7.10 9.59 2.48
CA VAL A 44 6.75 10.90 1.89
C VAL A 44 7.51 12.01 2.60
N LYS A 45 7.70 13.16 1.95
CA LYS A 45 8.38 14.28 2.62
C LYS A 45 7.44 14.92 3.64
N ARG A 46 6.19 15.17 3.25
CA ARG A 46 5.18 15.86 4.07
C ARG A 46 3.95 14.99 4.28
N SER A 47 3.30 15.15 5.43
CA SER A 47 2.07 14.45 5.78
C SER A 47 0.92 14.72 4.80
N GLU A 48 0.89 15.89 4.17
CA GLU A 48 -0.06 16.27 3.13
C GLU A 48 -0.08 15.29 1.95
N GLU A 49 1.07 14.71 1.62
CA GLU A 49 1.20 13.72 0.55
C GLU A 49 0.52 12.39 0.91
N LEU A 50 0.28 12.10 2.20
CA LEU A 50 -0.44 10.90 2.65
C LEU A 50 -1.88 10.84 2.12
N SER A 51 -2.43 11.99 1.72
CA SER A 51 -3.72 12.06 1.04
C SER A 51 -3.78 11.20 -0.23
N LEU A 52 -2.65 10.86 -0.86
CA LEU A 52 -2.58 9.92 -1.99
C LEU A 52 -3.02 8.49 -1.61
N LEU A 53 -3.03 8.13 -0.32
CA LEU A 53 -3.64 6.87 0.13
C LEU A 53 -5.18 6.93 0.10
N SER A 54 -5.79 8.11 0.09
CA SER A 54 -7.25 8.23 -0.01
C SER A 54 -7.78 7.79 -1.38
N ASP A 55 -6.93 7.76 -2.41
CA ASP A 55 -7.23 7.15 -3.71
C ASP A 55 -7.41 5.62 -3.62
N ILE A 56 -6.98 5.01 -2.51
CA ILE A 56 -7.30 3.63 -2.15
C ILE A 56 -8.73 3.62 -1.60
N ASN A 57 -9.69 3.49 -2.53
CA ASN A 57 -11.14 3.47 -2.28
C ASN A 57 -11.51 2.63 -1.03
N THR A 58 -12.44 3.10 -0.21
CA THR A 58 -12.99 2.34 0.95
C THR A 58 -13.51 0.95 0.57
N THR A 59 -13.99 0.78 -0.66
CA THR A 59 -14.37 -0.52 -1.24
C THR A 59 -13.16 -1.43 -1.44
N PHE A 60 -12.02 -0.86 -1.85
CA PHE A 60 -10.75 -1.57 -1.95
C PHE A 60 -10.30 -2.02 -0.56
N ILE A 61 -10.27 -1.13 0.43
CA ILE A 61 -9.92 -1.47 1.81
C ILE A 61 -10.83 -2.59 2.36
N ARG A 62 -12.13 -2.50 2.11
CA ARG A 62 -13.09 -3.52 2.57
C ARG A 62 -12.87 -4.90 1.92
N ALA A 63 -12.64 -4.94 0.61
CA ALA A 63 -12.32 -6.19 -0.09
C ALA A 63 -10.95 -6.76 0.31
N PHE A 64 -10.01 -5.88 0.68
CA PHE A 64 -8.68 -6.20 1.21
C PHE A 64 -8.77 -7.04 2.49
N TYR A 65 -9.55 -6.56 3.47
CA TYR A 65 -9.73 -7.23 4.78
C TYR A 65 -10.45 -8.58 4.70
N LEU A 66 -11.26 -8.81 3.66
CA LEU A 66 -12.09 -10.02 3.58
C LEU A 66 -11.39 -11.21 2.90
N LYS A 67 -10.33 -10.98 2.11
CA LYS A 67 -9.72 -12.02 1.26
C LYS A 67 -8.19 -12.15 1.35
N VAL A 68 -7.45 -11.11 1.72
CA VAL A 68 -5.98 -11.23 1.90
C VAL A 68 -5.65 -11.20 3.40
N SER A 69 -4.96 -12.23 3.87
CA SER A 69 -4.92 -12.58 5.29
C SER A 69 -4.08 -11.67 6.17
N ASP A 70 -3.12 -10.92 5.61
CA ASP A 70 -2.21 -10.09 6.41
C ASP A 70 -1.55 -9.01 5.53
N ILE A 71 -2.11 -7.80 5.53
CA ILE A 71 -1.50 -6.66 4.84
C ILE A 71 -1.30 -5.50 5.80
N GLU A 72 -0.06 -5.03 5.86
CA GLU A 72 0.38 -3.92 6.71
C GLU A 72 0.84 -2.75 5.83
N ILE A 73 0.44 -1.54 6.20
CA ILE A 73 0.88 -0.30 5.56
C ILE A 73 1.60 0.55 6.60
N GLN A 74 2.87 0.83 6.36
CA GLN A 74 3.71 1.70 7.18
C GLN A 74 4.05 2.96 6.37
N ALA A 75 3.50 4.10 6.80
CA ALA A 75 3.79 5.39 6.20
C ALA A 75 4.77 6.19 7.05
N TYR A 76 5.82 6.71 6.43
CA TYR A 76 6.90 7.46 7.08
C TYR A 76 6.97 8.87 6.49
N VAL A 77 6.76 9.87 7.33
CA VAL A 77 6.99 11.27 6.97
C VAL A 77 8.44 11.61 7.28
N THR A 78 9.21 11.99 6.25
CA THR A 78 10.65 12.18 6.38
C THR A 78 11.06 13.64 6.61
N GLN A 79 10.15 14.61 6.40
CA GLN A 79 10.45 16.04 6.49
C GLN A 79 9.20 16.90 6.77
N GLU A 80 8.52 16.65 7.89
CA GLU A 80 7.29 17.38 8.26
C GLU A 80 7.59 18.84 8.64
N SER A 81 8.53 19.03 9.57
CA SER A 81 9.02 20.34 9.93
C SER A 81 10.06 20.77 8.90
N GLY A 82 9.79 21.86 8.17
CA GLY A 82 10.86 22.53 7.43
C GLY A 82 11.98 22.89 8.41
N ASN A 83 13.24 22.85 7.97
CA ASN A 83 14.34 23.36 8.78
C ASN A 83 13.97 24.76 9.27
N LEU A 84 13.77 24.90 10.58
CA LEU A 84 13.72 26.18 11.27
C LEU A 84 15.17 26.71 11.27
N LEU A 85 15.59 27.25 10.13
CA LEU A 85 16.81 28.04 9.98
C LEU A 85 16.47 29.29 9.17
#